data_AF-A0A3R9P1Q1-F1
#
_entry.id   AF-A0A3R9P1Q1-F1
#
_cell.length_a   1.000
_cell.length_b   1.000
_cell.length_c   1.000
_cell.angle_alpha   90.00
_cell.angle_beta   90.00
_cell.angle_gamma   90.00
#
_symmetry.space_group_name_H-M   'P 1'
#
loop_
_entity.id
_entity.type
_entity.pdbx_description
1 polymer ?
#
loop_
_entity_poly.entity_id
_entity_poly.type
_entity_poly.pdbx_seq_one_letter_code
_entity_poly.pdbx_strand_id
1 'polypeptide(L)'
;MVEVTFCETGEWWLISPEGRRLTLYGSPEYAPGQQSIAVMCPGLEYGGGQPNSVQIFRLQQGVLRPLWEMRPTSWEPEELFWTDANTLYLKREEYPGGRQGAMTYWRLTVAAAPK
;
A
#
# COMPACT_ATOMS: atom_id res chain seq x y z
N MET A 1 19.92 -27.80 4.52
CA MET A 1 20.35 -26.77 5.49
C MET A 1 19.10 -26.02 5.89
N VAL A 2 18.78 -25.94 7.18
CA VAL A 2 17.62 -25.21 7.70
C VAL A 2 18.16 -24.05 8.52
N GLU A 3 17.75 -22.84 8.17
CA GLU A 3 18.22 -21.61 8.80
C GLU A 3 17.02 -20.93 9.47
N VAL A 4 17.22 -20.41 10.68
CA VAL A 4 16.20 -19.73 11.46
C VAL A 4 16.61 -18.27 11.57
N THR A 5 15.82 -17.37 10.99
CA THR A 5 16.05 -15.92 11.01
C THR A 5 14.82 -15.21 11.59
N PHE A 6 15.05 -14.19 12.42
CA PHE A 6 14.00 -13.31 12.93
C PHE A 6 13.59 -12.32 11.83
N CYS A 7 12.30 -12.31 11.48
CA CYS A 7 11.72 -11.32 10.58
C CYS A 7 10.67 -10.51 11.35
N GLU A 8 10.84 -9.19 11.40
CA GLU A 8 9.82 -8.29 11.91
C GLU A 8 8.76 -8.06 10.82
N THR A 9 7.50 -8.37 11.11
CA THR A 9 6.38 -8.08 10.20
C THR A 9 5.39 -7.13 10.86
N GLY A 10 5.14 -5.98 10.24
CA GLY A 10 4.04 -5.09 10.57
C GLY A 10 2.84 -5.38 9.66
N GLU A 11 1.94 -6.29 10.08
CA GLU A 11 0.72 -6.60 9.34
C GLU A 11 -0.51 -5.98 9.99
N TRP A 12 -1.47 -5.56 9.16
CA TRP A 12 -2.80 -5.14 9.60
C TRP A 12 -3.82 -6.16 9.13
N TRP A 13 -4.70 -6.61 10.04
CA TRP A 13 -5.75 -7.55 9.71
C TRP A 13 -7.11 -6.87 9.77
N LEU A 14 -7.84 -6.96 8.67
CA LEU A 14 -9.26 -6.69 8.63
C LEU A 14 -10.00 -8.01 8.77
N ILE A 15 -10.82 -8.12 9.82
CA ILE A 15 -11.60 -9.33 10.11
C ILE A 15 -13.08 -8.97 9.99
N SER A 16 -13.80 -9.65 9.09
CA SER A 16 -15.24 -9.49 8.95
C SER A 16 -15.99 -10.15 10.11
N PRO A 17 -17.27 -9.80 10.38
CA PRO A 17 -18.08 -10.47 11.39
C PRO A 17 -18.20 -11.99 11.18
N GLU A 18 -18.09 -12.46 9.94
CA GLU A 18 -18.11 -13.89 9.57
C GLU A 18 -16.73 -14.56 9.68
N GLY A 19 -15.72 -13.84 10.20
CA GLY A 19 -14.36 -14.35 10.40
C GLY A 19 -13.48 -14.33 9.13
N ARG A 20 -13.90 -13.64 8.05
CA ARG A 20 -13.06 -13.51 6.86
C ARG A 20 -11.91 -12.55 7.14
N ARG A 21 -10.68 -12.98 6.86
CA ARG A 21 -9.47 -12.17 7.06
C ARG A 21 -8.96 -11.60 5.74
N LEU A 22 -8.68 -10.30 5.73
CA LEU A 22 -7.88 -9.62 4.73
C LEU A 22 -6.61 -9.08 5.40
N THR A 23 -5.45 -9.49 4.89
CA THR A 23 -4.14 -9.01 5.37
C THR A 23 -3.72 -7.81 4.53
N LEU A 24 -3.32 -6.74 5.20
CA LEU A 24 -2.69 -5.57 4.62
C LEU A 24 -1.24 -5.49 5.12
N TYR A 25 -0.31 -5.17 4.23
CA TYR A 25 1.13 -5.13 4.54
C TYR A 25 1.61 -3.74 4.99
N GLY A 26 0.69 -2.82 5.26
CA GLY A 26 0.95 -1.47 5.73
C GLY A 26 -0.31 -0.81 6.27
N SER A 27 -0.17 0.40 6.82
CA SER A 27 -1.30 1.17 7.32
C SER A 27 -2.28 1.51 6.19
N PRO A 28 -3.60 1.36 6.38
CA PRO A 28 -4.58 1.74 5.39
C PRO A 28 -4.78 3.26 5.35
N GLU A 29 -4.58 3.84 4.17
CA GLU A 29 -4.93 5.22 3.85
C GLU A 29 -6.30 5.26 3.16
N TYR A 30 -7.26 5.93 3.79
CA TYR A 30 -8.64 5.98 3.32
C TYR A 30 -8.83 7.12 2.32
N ALA A 31 -9.44 6.81 1.17
CA ALA A 31 -9.90 7.84 0.26
C ALA A 31 -11.00 8.69 0.91
N PRO A 32 -11.13 9.97 0.55
CA PRO A 32 -12.30 10.78 0.89
C PRO A 32 -13.60 10.02 0.53
N GLY A 33 -14.54 9.94 1.48
CA GLY A 33 -15.78 9.15 1.33
C GLY A 33 -15.65 7.65 1.63
N GLN A 34 -14.44 7.18 1.96
CA GLN A 34 -14.15 5.84 2.51
C GLN A 34 -14.62 4.66 1.64
N GLN A 35 -14.78 4.87 0.33
CA GLN A 35 -15.11 3.80 -0.62
C GLN A 35 -13.89 3.04 -1.13
N SER A 36 -12.71 3.59 -0.92
CA SER A 36 -11.44 2.97 -1.31
C SER A 36 -10.42 3.14 -0.20
N ILE A 37 -9.54 2.15 -0.07
CA ILE A 37 -8.35 2.23 0.76
C ILE A 37 -7.15 1.93 -0.10
N ALA A 38 -6.03 2.55 0.25
CA ALA A 38 -4.75 2.25 -0.34
C ALA A 38 -3.78 1.88 0.79
N VAL A 39 -2.88 0.94 0.49
CA VAL A 39 -1.90 0.43 1.42
C VAL A 39 -0.57 0.43 0.71
N MET A 40 0.46 0.87 1.43
CA MET A 40 1.83 0.82 0.95
C MET A 40 2.65 0.04 1.97
N CYS A 41 3.36 -0.97 1.49
CA CYS A 41 4.40 -1.64 2.22
C CYS A 41 5.68 -1.36 1.45
N PRO A 42 6.57 -0.50 1.94
CA PRO A 42 7.72 -0.15 1.13
C PRO A 42 8.78 -1.28 1.12
N GLY A 43 8.55 -2.37 1.86
CA GLY A 43 9.36 -3.60 1.85
C GLY A 43 10.73 -3.38 2.49
N LEU A 44 11.08 -4.18 3.51
CA LEU A 44 12.43 -4.09 4.07
C LEU A 44 13.42 -4.62 3.03
N GLU A 45 14.43 -3.82 2.66
CA GLU A 45 15.53 -4.23 1.74
C GLU A 45 16.24 -5.51 2.18
N TYR A 46 16.05 -5.93 3.44
CA TYR A 46 16.73 -7.05 4.10
C TYR A 46 15.88 -8.32 4.26
N GLY A 47 15.02 -8.65 3.30
CA GLY A 47 14.38 -9.98 3.27
C GLY A 47 13.39 -10.27 4.40
N GLY A 48 12.85 -9.23 5.06
CA GLY A 48 11.91 -9.31 6.19
C GLY A 48 10.53 -9.91 5.86
N GLY A 49 10.38 -10.61 4.73
CA GLY A 49 9.18 -11.37 4.36
C GLY A 49 8.00 -10.55 3.82
N GLN A 50 7.97 -9.23 4.01
CA GLN A 50 6.90 -8.38 3.50
C GLN A 50 7.14 -7.94 2.05
N PRO A 51 6.11 -7.93 1.19
CA PRO A 51 6.26 -7.51 -0.20
C PRO A 51 6.43 -5.99 -0.30
N ASN A 52 7.43 -5.53 -1.04
CA ASN A 52 7.44 -4.15 -1.55
C ASN A 52 6.24 -3.99 -2.48
N SER A 53 5.20 -3.30 -2.03
CA SER A 53 3.91 -3.25 -2.70
C SER A 53 3.08 -2.01 -2.41
N VAL A 54 2.30 -1.63 -3.41
CA VAL A 54 1.18 -0.69 -3.29
C VAL A 54 -0.08 -1.46 -3.66
N GLN A 55 -1.07 -1.47 -2.77
CA GLN A 55 -2.32 -2.18 -2.94
C GLN A 55 -3.49 -1.21 -2.81
N ILE A 56 -4.46 -1.28 -3.72
CA ILE A 56 -5.69 -0.51 -3.67
C ILE A 56 -6.85 -1.48 -3.52
N PHE A 57 -7.72 -1.21 -2.56
CA PHE A 57 -8.94 -1.95 -2.33
C PHE A 57 -10.15 -1.04 -2.46
N ARG A 58 -11.29 -1.62 -2.79
CA ARG A 58 -12.57 -0.93 -2.87
C ARG A 58 -13.62 -1.64 -2.04
N LEU A 59 -14.40 -0.84 -1.31
CA LEU A 59 -15.57 -1.32 -0.60
C LEU A 59 -16.68 -1.61 -1.61
N GLN A 60 -17.08 -2.87 -1.71
CA GLN A 60 -18.18 -3.33 -2.56
C GLN A 60 -19.13 -4.16 -1.70
N GLN A 61 -20.37 -3.69 -1.54
CA GLN A 61 -21.39 -4.38 -0.74
C GLN A 61 -20.91 -4.70 0.69
N GLY A 62 -20.22 -3.74 1.34
CA GLY A 62 -19.68 -3.92 2.69
C GLY A 62 -18.41 -4.76 2.78
N VAL A 63 -17.84 -5.21 1.66
CA VAL A 63 -16.63 -6.04 1.63
C VAL A 63 -15.52 -5.31 0.86
N LEU A 64 -14.34 -5.18 1.48
CA LEU A 64 -13.15 -4.70 0.79
C LEU A 64 -12.64 -5.75 -0.19
N ARG A 65 -12.51 -5.36 -1.46
CA ARG A 65 -12.02 -6.22 -2.54
C ARG A 65 -10.79 -5.60 -3.20
N PRO A 66 -9.78 -6.40 -3.57
CA PRO A 66 -8.63 -5.91 -4.33
C PRO A 66 -9.10 -5.26 -5.63
N LEU A 67 -8.61 -4.06 -5.90
CA LEU A 67 -8.86 -3.33 -7.14
C LEU A 67 -7.61 -3.28 -8.01
N TRP A 68 -6.44 -3.06 -7.40
CA TRP A 68 -5.18 -2.94 -8.10
C TRP A 68 -4.01 -3.23 -7.16
N GLU A 69 -2.91 -3.74 -7.70
CA GLU A 69 -1.67 -3.98 -6.98
C GLU A 69 -0.46 -3.71 -7.88
N MET A 70 0.57 -3.09 -7.32
CA MET A 70 1.90 -2.97 -7.90
C MET A 70 2.93 -3.52 -6.92
N ARG A 71 3.90 -4.26 -7.44
CA ARG A 71 5.01 -4.83 -6.67
C ARG A 71 6.34 -4.40 -7.28
N PRO A 72 6.91 -3.28 -6.85
CA PRO A 72 8.20 -2.82 -7.36
C PRO A 72 9.33 -3.78 -6.99
N THR A 73 10.32 -3.90 -7.87
CA THR A 73 11.51 -4.75 -7.65
C THR A 73 12.64 -4.02 -6.92
N SER A 74 12.56 -2.69 -6.84
CA SER A 74 13.47 -1.81 -6.09
C SER A 74 12.63 -0.86 -5.23
N TRP A 75 13.22 -0.32 -4.16
CA TRP A 75 12.52 0.54 -3.20
C TRP A 75 11.83 1.74 -3.89
N GLU A 76 10.50 1.76 -3.88
CA GLU A 76 9.59 2.85 -4.30
C GLU A 76 8.16 2.50 -3.81
N PRO A 77 7.28 3.41 -3.34
CA PRO A 77 7.39 4.82 -2.91
C PRO A 77 7.49 4.98 -1.36
N GLU A 78 7.74 6.22 -0.88
CA GLU A 78 7.91 6.53 0.55
C GLU A 78 6.64 7.04 1.24
N GLU A 79 5.75 7.65 0.45
CA GLU A 79 4.51 8.23 0.95
C GLU A 79 3.38 7.99 -0.06
N LEU A 80 2.19 7.80 0.49
CA LEU A 80 0.96 7.59 -0.24
C LEU A 80 -0.12 8.50 0.35
N PHE A 81 -0.83 9.25 -0.49
CA PHE A 81 -1.92 10.10 -0.02
C PHE A 81 -3.00 10.31 -1.08
N TRP A 82 -4.24 10.49 -0.62
CA TRP A 82 -5.39 10.79 -1.47
C TRP A 82 -5.59 12.29 -1.59
N THR A 83 -5.81 12.80 -2.81
CA THR A 83 -6.20 14.20 -3.03
C THR A 83 -7.71 14.36 -3.23
N ASP A 84 -8.38 13.31 -3.69
CA ASP A 84 -9.83 13.20 -3.78
C ASP A 84 -10.26 11.72 -3.73
N ALA A 85 -11.57 11.44 -3.84
CA ALA A 85 -12.11 10.09 -3.74
C ALA A 85 -11.58 9.09 -4.78
N ASN A 86 -11.03 9.58 -5.90
CA ASN A 86 -10.57 8.79 -7.03
C ASN A 86 -9.12 9.10 -7.45
N THR A 87 -8.44 10.07 -6.82
CA THR A 87 -7.07 10.42 -7.16
C THR A 87 -6.14 10.13 -5.99
N LEU A 88 -5.17 9.26 -6.27
CA LEU A 88 -4.13 8.85 -5.34
C LEU A 88 -2.77 9.31 -5.87
N TYR A 89 -1.92 9.79 -4.97
CA TYR A 89 -0.55 10.12 -5.27
C TYR A 89 0.40 9.19 -4.51
N LEU A 90 1.43 8.76 -5.23
CA LEU A 90 2.62 8.12 -4.67
C LEU A 90 3.74 9.14 -4.75
N LYS A 91 4.51 9.28 -3.66
CA LYS A 91 5.62 10.22 -3.57
C LYS A 91 6.89 9.47 -3.21
N ARG A 92 7.99 9.86 -3.87
CA ARG A 92 9.35 9.43 -3.54
C ARG A 92 10.21 10.67 -3.40
N GLU A 93 10.95 10.77 -2.29
CA GLU A 93 12.03 11.73 -2.14
C GLU A 93 13.37 11.06 -2.40
N GLU A 94 14.28 11.77 -3.05
CA GLU A 94 15.65 11.29 -3.26
C GLU A 94 16.58 11.97 -2.26
N TYR A 95 17.56 11.23 -1.73
CA TYR A 95 18.52 11.77 -0.76
C TYR A 95 19.99 11.61 -1.22
N PRO A 96 20.40 12.21 -2.37
CA PRO A 96 21.77 12.10 -2.87
C PRO A 96 22.76 12.69 -1.85
N GLY A 97 23.67 11.84 -1.34
CA GLY A 97 24.68 12.25 -0.35
C GLY A 97 24.07 12.71 0.98
N GLY A 98 22.90 12.20 1.35
CA GLY A 98 22.22 12.55 2.60
C GLY A 98 21.59 13.95 2.62
N ARG A 99 21.50 14.61 1.47
CA ARG A 99 20.78 15.89 1.29
C ARG A 99 19.48 15.65 0.56
N GLN A 100 18.45 16.39 0.93
CA GLN A 100 17.18 16.36 0.21
C GLN A 100 17.39 16.72 -1.27
N GLY A 101 16.98 15.81 -2.14
CA GLY A 101 17.10 15.89 -3.59
C GLY A 101 15.74 16.11 -4.25
N ALA A 102 15.56 15.51 -5.43
CA ALA A 102 14.33 15.65 -6.20
C ALA A 102 13.15 14.91 -5.54
N MET A 103 11.95 15.46 -5.71
CA MET A 103 10.70 14.79 -5.37
C MET A 103 10.03 14.31 -6.65
N THR A 104 9.65 13.03 -6.67
CA THR A 104 8.88 12.43 -7.77
C THR A 104 7.48 12.09 -7.29
N TYR A 105 6.49 12.40 -8.11
CA TYR A 105 5.08 12.12 -7.86
C TYR A 105 4.50 11.28 -8.99
N TRP A 106 3.81 10.20 -8.65
CA TRP A 106 2.99 9.44 -9.58
C TRP A 106 1.52 9.58 -9.21
N ARG A 107 0.69 9.90 -10.20
CA ARG A 107 -0.75 10.04 -10.04
C ARG A 107 -1.45 8.77 -10.52
N LEU A 108 -2.28 8.17 -9.68
CA LEU A 108 -3.17 7.08 -10.02
C LEU A 108 -4.62 7.59 -10.00
N THR A 109 -5.33 7.33 -11.10
CA THR A 109 -6.78 7.57 -11.18
C THR A 109 -7.51 6.27 -10.92
N VAL A 110 -8.16 6.17 -9.76
CA VAL A 110 -8.87 5.01 -9.26
C VAL A 110 -10.33 5.09 -9.75
N ALA A 111 -10.55 4.82 -11.03
CA ALA A 111 -11.87 4.89 -11.65
C ALA A 111 -12.91 4.09 -10.87
N ALA A 112 -14.12 4.63 -10.71
CA ALA A 112 -15.25 3.88 -10.16
C ALA A 112 -15.52 2.64 -11.02
N ALA A 113 -15.83 1.51 -10.39
CA ALA A 113 -16.38 0.38 -11.15
C ALA A 113 -17.68 0.85 -11.81
N PRO A 114 -17.96 0.46 -13.06
CA PRO A 114 -19.27 0.73 -13.65
C PRO A 114 -20.36 0.15 -12.74
N LYS A 115 -21.43 0.93 -12.54
CA LYS A 115 -22.61 0.53 -11.75
C LYS A 115 -23.33 -0.64 -12.39
#